data_AF-A0A382UCX0-F1
#
_entry.id   AF-A0A382UCX0-F1
#
_cell.length_a   1.000
_cell.length_b   1.000
_cell.length_c   1.000
_cell.angle_alpha   90.00
_cell.angle_beta   90.00
_cell.angle_gamma   90.00
#
_symmetry.space_group_name_H-M   'P 1'
#
loop_
_entity.id
_entity.type
_entity.pdbx_description
1 polymer ?
#
loop_
_entity_poly.entity_id
_entity_poly.type
_entity_poly.pdbx_seq_one_letter_code
_entity_poly.pdbx_strand_id
1 'polypeptide(L)' 'MLFQSVFRRVLIGIVTLLVVSIIIFIGTSLLPGDVAEIILGQMATPESLAALRIKLGIDHPPHIR' A
#
# COMPACT_ATOMS: atom_id res chain seq x y z
N MET A 1 -9.36 19.92 -35.01
CA MET A 1 -8.86 18.54 -35.25
C MET A 1 -7.71 18.16 -34.30
N LEU A 2 -6.67 19.00 -34.12
CA LEU A 2 -5.55 18.72 -33.20
C LEU A 2 -5.96 18.56 -31.72
N PHE A 3 -6.84 19.42 -31.20
CA PHE A 3 -7.29 19.39 -29.81
C PHE A 3 -7.96 18.06 -29.40
N GLN A 4 -8.69 17.43 -30.32
CA GLN A 4 -9.40 16.17 -30.08
C GLN A 4 -8.42 15.00 -29.91
N SER A 5 -7.31 15.01 -30.67
CA SER A 5 -6.24 14.02 -30.56
C SER A 5 -5.42 14.17 -29.27
N VAL A 6 -5.16 15.41 -28.84
CA VAL A 6 -4.47 15.69 -27.58
C VAL A 6 -5.31 15.22 -26.40
N PHE A 7 -6.60 15.58 -26.38
CA PHE A 7 -7.52 15.16 -25.32
C PHE A 7 -7.60 13.63 -25.20
N ARG A 8 -7.71 12.92 -26.33
CA ARG A 8 -7.74 11.45 -26.35
C ARG A 8 -6.45 10.84 -25.77
N ARG A 9 -5.28 11.40 -26.10
CA ARG A 9 -3.99 10.90 -25.59
C ARG A 9 -3.85 11.15 -24.08
N VAL A 10 -4.25 12.32 -23.61
CA VAL A 10 -4.24 12.65 -22.17
C VAL A 10 -5.20 11.75 -21.41
N LEU A 11 -6.40 11.52 -21.92
CA LEU A 11 -7.39 10.64 -21.30
C LEU A 11 -6.85 9.20 -21.16
N ILE A 12 -6.23 8.67 -22.22
CA ILE A 12 -5.59 7.35 -22.19
C ILE A 12 -4.48 7.32 -21.12
N GLY A 13 -3.62 8.34 -21.07
CA GLY A 13 -2.55 8.42 -20.06
C GLY A 13 -3.10 8.45 -18.62
N ILE A 14 -4.14 9.24 -18.36
CA ILE A 14 -4.79 9.32 -17.05
C ILE A 14 -5.38 7.95 -16.67
N VAL A 15 -6.11 7.31 -17.58
CA VAL A 15 -6.70 5.98 -17.33
C VAL A 15 -5.61 4.95 -17.04
N THR A 16 -4.51 4.94 -17.81
CA THR A 16 -3.39 4.03 -17.55
C THR A 16 -2.77 4.25 -16.18
N LEU A 17 -2.50 5.51 -15.79
CA LEU A 17 -1.97 5.84 -14.47
C LEU A 17 -2.92 5.38 -13.36
N LEU A 18 -4.22 5.57 -13.54
CA LEU A 18 -5.24 5.18 -12.57
C LEU A 18 -5.28 3.65 -12.41
N VAL A 19 -5.26 2.91 -13.52
CA VAL A 19 -5.21 1.43 -13.52
C VAL A 19 -3.95 0.93 -12.81
N VAL A 20 -2.77 1.46 -13.16
CA VAL A 20 -1.51 1.07 -12.52
C VAL A 20 -1.53 1.40 -11.02
N SER A 21 -2.04 2.58 -10.65
CA SER A 21 -2.19 2.98 -9.24
C SER A 21 -3.09 2.02 -8.48
N ILE A 22 -4.23 1.62 -9.04
CA ILE A 22 -5.13 0.65 -8.43
C ILE A 22 -4.41 -0.70 -8.27
N ILE A 23 -3.71 -1.17 -9.29
CA ILE A 23 -2.98 -2.44 -9.24
C ILE A 23 -1.91 -2.41 -8.14
N ILE A 24 -1.14 -1.33 -8.02
CA ILE A 24 -0.12 -1.18 -6.97
C ILE A 24 -0.77 -1.12 -5.59
N PHE A 25 -1.84 -0.34 -5.43
CA PHE A 25 -2.52 -0.19 -4.14
C PHE A 25 -3.16 -1.50 -3.68
N ILE A 26 -3.84 -2.21 -4.60
CA ILE A 26 -4.38 -3.53 -4.34
C ILE A 26 -3.26 -4.53 -4.07
N GLY A 27 -2.19 -4.53 -4.87
CA GLY A 27 -1.05 -5.43 -4.67
C GLY A 27 -0.40 -5.24 -3.31
N THR A 28 -0.19 -3.99 -2.88
CA THR A 28 0.37 -3.66 -1.56
C THR A 28 -0.61 -3.91 -0.41
N SER A 29 -1.92 -3.73 -0.62
CA SER A 29 -2.95 -4.04 0.39
C SER A 29 -3.18 -5.55 0.53
N LEU A 30 -2.94 -6.31 -0.54
CA LEU A 30 -3.02 -7.77 -0.56
C LEU A 30 -1.74 -8.43 -0.07
N LEU A 31 -0.61 -7.71 0.01
CA LEU A 31 0.60 -8.22 0.63
C LEU A 31 0.26 -8.56 2.09
N PRO A 32 0.13 -9.85 2.44
CA PRO A 32 -0.09 -10.25 3.81
C PRO A 32 1.25 -10.06 4.53
N GLY A 33 1.29 -9.13 5.45
CA GLY A 33 2.51 -8.82 6.19
C GLY A 33 2.47 -7.43 6.75
N ASP A 34 2.07 -7.32 8.02
CA ASP A 34 2.44 -6.16 8.81
C ASP A 34 3.98 -6.05 8.84
N VAL A 35 4.55 -4.85 8.94
CA VAL A 35 6.00 -4.64 9.07
C VAL A 35 6.56 -5.50 10.21
N ALA A 36 5.81 -5.67 11.30
CA ALA A 36 6.17 -6.55 12.41
C ALA A 36 6.23 -8.04 12.01
N GLU A 37 5.37 -8.48 11.11
CA GLU A 37 5.31 -9.85 10.58
C GLU A 37 6.45 -10.12 9.59
N ILE A 38 6.82 -9.12 8.78
CA ILE A 38 8.01 -9.18 7.92
C ILE A 38 9.29 -9.29 8.75
N ILE A 39 9.37 -8.57 9.88
CA ILE A 39 10.54 -8.59 10.79
C ILE A 39 10.64 -9.93 11.56
N LEU A 40 9.52 -10.48 12.02
CA LEU A 40 9.50 -11.75 12.77
C LEU A 40 9.52 -13.00 11.86
N GLY A 41 9.20 -12.83 10.57
CA GLY A 41 9.17 -13.90 9.58
C GLY A 41 8.25 -15.05 9.99
N GLN A 42 8.64 -16.28 9.69
CA GLN A 42 7.86 -17.48 10.01
C GLN A 42 7.71 -17.78 11.51
N MET A 43 8.39 -17.02 12.38
CA MET A 43 8.29 -17.14 13.86
C MET A 43 7.39 -16.06 14.47
N ALA A 44 6.56 -15.41 13.67
CA ALA A 44 5.59 -14.41 14.12
C ALA A 44 4.50 -15.04 15.02
N THR A 45 4.83 -15.25 16.31
CA THR A 45 3.81 -15.57 17.31
C THR A 45 3.01 -14.32 17.65
N PRO A 46 1.70 -14.44 17.99
CA PRO A 46 0.86 -13.27 18.34
C PRO A 46 1.46 -12.41 19.45
N GLU A 47 2.13 -13.07 20.41
CA GLU A 47 2.79 -12.43 21.56
C GLU A 47 4.04 -11.64 21.13
N SER A 48 4.87 -12.22 20.26
CA SER A 48 6.08 -11.56 19.74
C SER A 48 5.74 -10.38 18.83
N LEU A 49 4.66 -10.50 18.04
CA LEU A 49 4.12 -9.42 17.22
C LEU A 49 3.67 -8.23 18.08
N ALA A 50 2.87 -8.47 19.12
CA ALA A 50 2.41 -7.41 20.02
C ALA A 50 3.59 -6.73 20.74
N ALA A 51 4.54 -7.51 21.24
CA ALA A 51 5.74 -6.96 21.89
C ALA A 51 6.59 -6.11 20.93
N LEU A 52 6.72 -6.54 19.67
CA LEU A 52 7.46 -5.80 18.66
C LEU A 52 6.73 -4.53 18.21
N ARG A 53 5.40 -4.57 18.05
CA ARG A 53 4.57 -3.40 17.73
C ARG A 53 4.69 -2.31 18.80
N ILE A 54 4.67 -2.71 20.07
CA ILE A 54 4.88 -1.80 21.21
C ILE A 54 6.30 -1.23 21.19
N LYS A 55 7.33 -2.06 20.98
CA LYS A 55 8.73 -1.60 20.91
C LYS A 55 8.98 -0.63 19.75
N LEU A 56 8.32 -0.85 18.61
CA LEU A 56 8.48 -0.03 17.41
C LEU A 56 7.52 1.18 17.37
N GLY A 57 6.60 1.31 18.32
CA GLY A 57 5.65 2.44 18.39
C GLY A 57 4.68 2.52 17.21
N ILE A 58 4.48 1.41 16.48
CA ILE A 58 3.61 1.30 15.30
C ILE A 58 2.19 0.82 15.65
N ASP A 59 1.92 0.52 16.93
CA ASP A 59 0.61 0.12 17.43
C ASP A 59 -0.38 1.30 17.60
N HIS A 60 0.01 2.51 17.17
CA HIS A 60 -0.82 3.69 17.29
C HIS A 60 -1.74 3.84 16.08
N PRO A 61 -3.07 3.98 16.31
CA PRO A 61 -4.01 4.20 15.23
C PRO A 61 -3.61 5.42 14.38
N PRO A 62 -3.78 5.37 13.04
CA PRO A 62 -3.33 6.43 12.13
C PRO A 62 -3.90 7.83 12.41
N HIS A 63 -4.97 7.92 13.19
CA HIS A 63 -5.68 9.16 13.55
C HIS A 63 -5.14 9.85 14.81
N ILE A 64 -4.15 9.27 15.51
CA ILE A 64 -3.54 9.87 16.71
C ILE A 64 -2.16 10.48 16.37
N ARG A 65 -1.94 10.91 15.11
CA ARG A 65 -0.72 11.62 14.70
C ARG A 65 -0.96 13.11 14.54
#